data_AF-A0A524DXW6-F1
#
_entry.id   AF-A0A524DXW6-F1
#
_cell.length_a   1.000
_cell.length_b   1.000
_cell.length_c   1.000
_cell.angle_alpha   90.00
_cell.angle_beta   90.00
_cell.angle_gamma   90.00
#
_symmetry.space_group_name_H-M   'P 1'
#
loop_
_entity.id
_entity.type
_entity.pdbx_description
1 polymer ?
#
loop_
_entity_poly.entity_id
_entity_poly.type
_entity_poly.pdbx_seq_one_letter_code
_entity_poly.pdbx_strand_id
1 'polypeptide(L)' 'MVRISFLGACREVGRSAVLVESKRGDKCLLDYGVRFREEERLPLETDLDNLKAVALTHCHIDHSGALPYLYRNGKVP' A
#
# COMPACT_ATOMS: atom_id res chain seq x y z
N MET A 1 -8.71 18.52 2.09
CA MET A 1 -7.59 18.62 1.12
C MET A 1 -7.33 17.22 0.58
N VAL A 2 -6.64 17.05 -0.55
CA VAL A 2 -6.12 15.70 -0.91
C VAL A 2 -4.91 15.43 -0.02
N ARG A 3 -4.82 14.22 0.53
CA ARG A 3 -3.70 13.81 1.39
C ARG A 3 -2.94 12.67 0.72
N ILE A 4 -1.61 12.74 0.76
CA ILE A 4 -0.72 11.68 0.30
C ILE A 4 0.09 11.22 1.51
N SER A 5 0.06 9.93 1.79
CA SER A 5 0.83 9.29 2.85
C SER A 5 1.76 8.25 2.25
N PHE A 6 3.04 8.34 2.59
CA PHE A 6 4.05 7.38 2.17
C PHE A 6 4.18 6.29 3.23
N LEU A 7 3.83 5.06 2.87
CA LEU A 7 3.82 3.91 3.79
C LEU A 7 5.06 3.02 3.62
N GLY A 8 5.86 3.26 2.58
CA GLY A 8 7.13 2.59 2.33
C GLY A 8 7.86 3.18 1.10
N ALA A 9 9.01 2.61 0.75
CA ALA A 9 9.88 3.05 -0.36
C ALA A 9 10.38 4.51 -0.26
N CYS A 10 10.34 5.12 0.94
CA CYS A 10 10.88 6.44 1.20
C CYS A 10 12.17 6.34 2.00
N ARG A 11 13.31 6.70 1.38
CA ARG A 11 14.68 6.51 1.92
C ARG A 11 15.04 5.04 2.18
N GLU A 12 14.44 4.14 1.40
CA GLU A 12 14.67 2.70 1.44
C GLU A 12 14.33 2.05 0.09
N VAL A 13 14.68 0.77 -0.07
CA VAL A 13 14.25 -0.08 -1.20
C VAL A 13 13.39 -1.21 -0.65
N GLY A 14 12.23 -1.46 -1.27
CA GLY A 14 11.26 -2.45 -0.81
C GLY A 14 9.99 -1.84 -0.24
N ARG A 15 8.99 -2.70 -0.02
CA ARG A 15 7.70 -2.38 0.62
C ARG A 15 7.00 -1.14 0.05
N SER A 16 7.05 -0.95 -1.27
CA SER A 16 6.45 0.21 -1.93
C SER A 16 4.95 0.28 -1.65
N ALA A 17 4.51 1.43 -1.16
CA ALA A 17 3.11 1.72 -0.89
C ALA A 17 2.91 3.22 -0.66
N VAL A 18 2.01 3.82 -1.45
CA VAL A 18 1.59 5.22 -1.28
C VAL A 18 0.07 5.27 -1.21
N LEU A 19 -0.45 5.84 -0.13
CA LEU A 19 -1.88 6.04 0.06
C LEU A 19 -2.28 7.45 -0.38
N VAL A 20 -3.24 7.54 -1.28
CA VAL A 20 -3.85 8.80 -1.72
C VAL A 20 -5.28 8.84 -1.22
N GLU A 21 -5.61 9.90 -0.50
CA GLU A 21 -6.92 10.11 0.08
C GLU A 21 -7.57 11.38 -0.48
N SER A 22 -8.79 11.20 -0.99
CA SER A 22 -9.62 12.28 -1.53
C SER A 22 -10.19 13.15 -0.42
N LYS A 23 -10.70 14.33 -0.77
CA LYS A 23 -11.41 15.20 0.18
C LYS A 23 -12.65 14.56 0.79
N ARG A 24 -13.22 13.53 0.14
CA ARG A 24 -14.42 12.81 0.57
C ARG A 24 -14.10 11.58 1.43
N GLY A 25 -12.81 11.29 1.64
CA GLY A 25 -12.36 10.11 2.39
C GLY A 25 -12.21 8.84 1.55
N ASP A 26 -12.42 8.91 0.23
CA ASP A 26 -12.10 7.80 -0.67
C ASP A 26 -10.59 7.62 -0.74
N LYS A 27 -10.13 6.37 -0.65
CA LYS A 27 -8.71 6.04 -0.69
C LYS A 27 -8.37 5.25 -1.94
N CYS A 28 -7.21 5.53 -2.51
CA CYS A 28 -6.57 4.71 -3.53
C CYS A 28 -5.13 4.43 -3.09
N LEU A 29 -4.66 3.22 -3.36
CA LEU A 29 -3.30 2.81 -3.05
C LEU A 29 -2.49 2.69 -4.35
N LEU A 30 -1.26 3.18 -4.33
CA LEU A 30 -0.26 2.91 -5.37
C LEU A 30 0.74 1.91 -4.81
N ASP A 31 0.77 0.73 -5.40
CA ASP A 31 1.54 -0.44 -4.97
C ASP A 31 1.24 -0.92 -3.53
N TYR A 32 1.52 -2.20 -3.28
CA TYR A 32 1.59 -2.76 -1.94
C TYR A 32 2.57 -3.93 -1.94
N GLY A 33 3.85 -3.59 -1.77
CA GLY A 33 4.94 -4.53 -1.88
C GLY A 33 5.49 -5.04 -0.56
N VAL A 34 6.56 -5.84 -0.63
CA VAL A 34 7.31 -6.29 0.55
C VAL A 34 8.78 -5.91 0.48
N ARG A 35 9.43 -5.80 1.63
CA ARG A 35 10.88 -5.62 1.74
C ARG A 35 11.58 -6.97 1.89
N PHE A 36 12.75 -7.11 1.27
CA PHE A 36 13.58 -8.29 1.42
C PHE A 36 14.51 -8.15 2.63
N ARG A 37 14.74 -9.27 3.35
CA ARG A 37 15.80 -9.46 4.35
C ARG A 37 15.75 -8.60 5.63
N GLU A 38 14.60 -8.04 5.98
CA GLU A 38 14.40 -7.31 7.24
C GLU A 38 13.21 -7.87 8.04
N GLU A 39 13.10 -7.47 9.31
CA GLU A 39 11.99 -7.84 10.20
C GLU A 39 10.69 -7.11 9.79
N GLU A 40 10.77 -5.82 9.47
CA GLU A 40 9.65 -5.02 8.98
C GLU A 40 9.47 -5.15 7.46
N ARG A 41 8.82 -6.24 7.03
CA ARG A 41 8.65 -6.53 5.60
C ARG A 41 7.47 -5.84 4.94
N LEU A 42 6.43 -5.52 5.71
CA LEU A 42 5.21 -4.93 5.19
C LEU A 42 5.32 -3.39 5.18
N PRO A 43 4.52 -2.71 4.34
CA PRO A 43 4.33 -1.28 4.47
C PRO A 43 3.76 -0.91 5.85
N LEU A 44 3.96 0.34 6.25
CA LEU A 44 3.45 0.85 7.53
C LEU A 44 1.94 0.64 7.65
N GLU A 45 1.50 0.19 8.83
CA GLU A 45 0.10 0.00 9.12
C GLU A 45 -0.67 1.32 9.02
N THR A 46 -1.83 1.26 8.38
CA THR A 46 -2.71 2.40 8.24
C THR A 46 -4.16 1.94 8.09
N ASP A 47 -5.09 2.85 8.30
CA ASP A 47 -6.49 2.59 8.05
C ASP A 47 -6.75 2.56 6.53
N LEU A 48 -7.20 1.42 6.03
CA LEU A 48 -7.57 1.19 4.63
C LEU A 48 -9.10 1.09 4.43
N ASP A 49 -9.91 1.49 5.40
CA ASP A 49 -11.36 1.61 5.17
C ASP A 49 -11.63 2.63 4.05
N ASN A 50 -12.64 2.36 3.23
CA ASN A 50 -12.97 3.10 2.00
C ASN A 50 -11.88 3.09 0.91
N LEU A 51 -10.96 2.13 0.94
CA LEU A 51 -10.09 1.86 -0.20
C LEU A 51 -10.94 1.41 -1.39
N LYS A 52 -10.82 2.12 -2.52
CA LYS A 52 -11.62 1.90 -3.75
C LYS A 52 -10.87 1.17 -4.85
N ALA A 53 -9.54 1.26 -4.81
CA ALA A 53 -8.68 0.70 -5.84
C ALA A 53 -7.24 0.61 -5.35
N VAL A 54 -6.52 -0.33 -5.97
CA VAL A 54 -5.06 -0.41 -5.91
C VAL A 54 -4.53 -0.35 -7.32
N ALA A 55 -3.66 0.62 -7.60
CA ALA A 55 -2.91 0.69 -8.84
C ALA A 55 -1.55 0.01 -8.63
N LEU A 56 -1.31 -1.09 -9.33
CA LEU A 56 -0.01 -1.76 -9.34
C LEU A 56 0.82 -1.23 -10.51
N THR A 57 2.01 -0.70 -10.23
CA THR A 57 2.90 -0.14 -11.25
C THR A 57 3.52 -1.22 -12.13
N HIS A 58 4.00 -2.32 -11.52
CA HIS A 58 4.58 -3.48 -12.20
C HIS A 58 4.65 -4.70 -11.26
N CYS A 59 5.07 -5.86 -11.78
CA CYS A 59 4.95 -7.15 -11.10
C CYS A 59 6.09 -7.52 -10.13
N HIS A 60 7.06 -6.64 -9.86
CA HIS A 60 8.09 -6.98 -8.90
C HIS A 60 7.53 -7.09 -7.48
N ILE A 61 8.15 -7.96 -6.68
CA ILE A 61 7.66 -8.35 -5.35
C ILE A 61 7.71 -7.17 -4.36
N ASP A 62 8.65 -6.26 -4.52
CA ASP A 62 8.76 -5.02 -3.76
C ASP A 62 7.66 -3.99 -4.07
N HIS A 63 6.79 -4.28 -5.05
CA HIS A 63 5.59 -3.51 -5.40
C HIS A 63 4.29 -4.30 -5.27
N SER A 64 4.32 -5.63 -5.43
CA SER A 64 3.13 -6.49 -5.47
C SER A 64 3.00 -7.49 -4.31
N GLY A 65 4.08 -7.76 -3.58
CA GLY A 65 4.17 -8.90 -2.68
C GLY A 65 3.24 -8.85 -1.46
N ALA A 66 2.77 -7.68 -1.05
CA ALA A 66 1.84 -7.54 0.07
C ALA A 66 0.37 -7.44 -0.37
N LEU A 67 0.07 -7.32 -1.67
CA LEU A 67 -1.31 -7.21 -2.17
C LEU A 67 -2.27 -8.27 -1.61
N PRO A 68 -1.90 -9.56 -1.47
CA PRO A 68 -2.80 -10.55 -0.90
C PRO A 68 -3.21 -10.26 0.56
N TYR A 69 -2.40 -9.53 1.33
CA TYR A 69 -2.75 -9.17 2.71
C TYR A 69 -3.98 -8.26 2.80
N LEU A 70 -4.28 -7.48 1.75
CA LEU A 70 -5.47 -6.63 1.71
C LEU A 70 -6.78 -7.45 1.77
N TYR A 71 -6.73 -8.71 1.32
CA TYR A 71 -7.89 -9.60 1.23
C TYR A 71 -8.06 -10.50 2.44
N ARG A 72 -7.10 -10.52 3.38
CA ARG A 72 -7.08 -11.43 4.53
C ARG A 72 -8.35 -11.36 5.39
N ASN A 73 -8.97 -10.18 5.48
CA ASN A 73 -10.17 -9.94 6.28
C ASN A 73 -11.46 -9.87 5.42
N GLY A 74 -11.41 -10.25 4.14
CA GLY A 74 -12.59 -10.31 3.26
C GLY A 74 -13.16 -8.97 2.79
N LYS A 75 -12.58 -7.83 3.21
CA LYS A 75 -12.89 -6.52 2.63
C LYS A 75 -12.08 -6.36 1.35
N VAL A 76 -12.76 -6.52 0.22
CA VAL A 76 -12.19 -6.27 -1.10
C VAL A 76 -12.29 -4.77 -1.39
N PRO A 77 -11.20 -4.12 -1.85
CA PRO A 77 -11.27 -2.76 -2.42
C PRO A 77 -12.26 -2.65 -3.58
#